data_AF-F2LB35-F1
#
_entry.id   AF-F2LB35-F1
#
_cell.length_a   1.000
_cell.length_b   1.000
_cell.length_c   1.000
_cell.angle_alpha   90.00
_cell.angle_beta   90.00
_cell.angle_gamma   90.00
#
_symmetry.space_group_name_H-M   'P 1'
#
loop_
_entity.id
_entity.type
_entity.pdbx_description
1 polymer ?
#
loop_
_entity_poly.entity_id
_entity_poly.type
_entity_poly.pdbx_seq_one_letter_code
_entity_poly.pdbx_strand_id
1 'polypeptide(L)'
;MRRPNRGVFSWPLVDVQENPDAFVKLFFDAAKRLSAIHGHAGFAVNLSPTNVNENEPTEYWISRMMPGLDVGAPGDLATRQLKAQIKTVGWLTAIDQAMLDAVGGLAALRSELPRDRFAIGDYGAGVVIRAGLLPESGASDDEKEPPVVPPAYIVLDHALRAIRAKALDALQHGTVNGGAPTYNTAASTAEWLRRFEVNDDELLRAKAAILKTPKLPADNAIPNRV
;
A
#
# COMPACT_ATOMS: atom_id res chain seq x y z
N MET A 1 -11.97 -22.95 -13.01
CA MET A 1 -11.08 -22.02 -12.27
C MET A 1 -11.91 -20.80 -11.86
N ARG A 2 -12.18 -20.56 -10.57
CA ARG A 2 -12.86 -19.33 -10.12
C ARG A 2 -11.96 -18.12 -10.41
N ARG A 3 -12.51 -17.06 -11.00
CA ARG A 3 -11.80 -15.76 -11.09
C ARG A 3 -11.54 -15.27 -9.65
N PRO A 4 -10.35 -14.73 -9.33
CA PRO A 4 -10.16 -14.09 -8.03
C PRO A 4 -11.15 -12.93 -7.91
N ASN A 5 -11.83 -12.84 -6.77
CA ASN A 5 -12.71 -11.71 -6.47
C ASN A 5 -11.83 -10.47 -6.26
N ARG A 6 -11.99 -9.47 -7.11
CA ARG A 6 -11.30 -8.17 -7.01
C ARG A 6 -12.34 -7.09 -6.77
N GLY A 7 -12.10 -6.24 -5.77
CA GLY A 7 -12.88 -5.04 -5.50
C GLY A 7 -11.96 -3.83 -5.47
N VAL A 8 -12.41 -2.72 -6.04
CA VAL A 8 -11.77 -1.41 -5.93
C VAL A 8 -12.87 -0.40 -5.65
N PHE A 9 -12.66 0.47 -4.67
CA PHE A 9 -13.56 1.57 -4.36
C PHE A 9 -12.76 2.77 -3.88
N SER A 10 -13.30 3.96 -4.06
CA SER A 10 -12.75 5.21 -3.55
C SER A 10 -13.63 5.73 -2.43
N TRP A 11 -13.01 6.39 -1.46
CA TRP A 11 -13.69 7.11 -0.37
C TRP A 11 -13.19 8.55 -0.33
N PRO A 12 -14.04 9.55 -0.05
CA PRO A 12 -13.60 10.94 0.03
C PRO A 12 -12.48 11.14 1.05
N LEU A 13 -11.43 11.87 0.67
CA LEU A 13 -10.28 12.11 1.54
C LEU A 13 -10.68 12.78 2.86
N VAL A 14 -11.56 13.79 2.79
CA VAL A 14 -12.01 14.55 3.96
C VAL A 14 -12.65 13.63 4.99
N ASP A 15 -13.53 12.72 4.56
CA ASP A 15 -14.17 11.75 5.45
C ASP A 15 -13.15 10.81 6.12
N VAL A 16 -12.08 10.43 5.42
CA VAL A 16 -10.99 9.62 6.00
C VAL A 16 -10.18 10.43 7.01
N GLN A 17 -9.98 11.73 6.78
CA GLN A 17 -9.28 12.61 7.72
C GLN A 17 -10.09 12.87 8.98
N GLU A 18 -11.40 13.07 8.84
CA GLU A 18 -12.32 13.31 9.95
C GLU A 18 -12.62 12.02 10.74
N ASN A 19 -12.73 10.88 10.06
CA ASN A 19 -13.06 9.60 10.67
C ASN A 19 -12.25 8.42 10.06
N PRO A 20 -10.94 8.35 10.32
CA PRO A 20 -10.09 7.31 9.75
C PRO A 20 -10.50 5.90 10.18
N ASP A 21 -11.02 5.79 11.39
CA ASP A 21 -11.42 4.54 12.03
C ASP A 21 -12.62 3.88 11.33
N ALA A 22 -13.55 4.69 10.79
CA ALA A 22 -14.64 4.18 9.96
C ALA A 22 -14.12 3.52 8.67
N PHE A 23 -13.13 4.12 8.01
CA PHE A 23 -12.53 3.55 6.81
C PHE A 23 -11.71 2.29 7.12
N VAL A 24 -10.95 2.29 8.22
CA VAL A 24 -10.24 1.10 8.72
C VAL A 24 -11.21 -0.06 8.93
N LYS A 25 -12.33 0.19 9.60
CA LYS A 25 -13.36 -0.82 9.84
C LYS A 25 -13.98 -1.32 8.53
N LEU A 26 -14.29 -0.43 7.59
CA LEU A 26 -14.83 -0.80 6.29
C LEU A 26 -13.87 -1.72 5.51
N PHE A 27 -12.59 -1.34 5.44
CA PHE A 27 -11.56 -2.13 4.77
C PHE A 27 -11.44 -3.52 5.42
N PHE A 28 -11.42 -3.58 6.76
CA PHE A 28 -11.40 -4.84 7.51
C PHE A 28 -12.62 -5.71 7.21
N ASP A 29 -13.83 -5.14 7.24
CA ASP A 29 -15.06 -5.88 6.98
C ASP A 29 -15.11 -6.39 5.54
N ALA A 30 -14.58 -5.63 4.57
CA ALA A 30 -14.43 -6.07 3.19
C ALA A 30 -13.45 -7.25 3.06
N ALA A 31 -12.27 -7.15 3.69
CA ALA A 31 -11.28 -8.23 3.70
C ALA A 31 -11.87 -9.53 4.30
N LYS A 32 -12.59 -9.41 5.43
CA LYS A 32 -13.30 -10.52 6.08
C LYS A 32 -14.35 -11.16 5.17
N ARG A 33 -15.25 -10.35 4.60
CA ARG A 33 -16.37 -10.84 3.77
C ARG A 33 -15.90 -11.52 2.48
N LEU A 34 -14.80 -11.03 1.91
CA LEU A 34 -14.24 -11.59 0.68
C LEU A 34 -13.28 -12.76 0.93
N SER A 35 -12.89 -13.00 2.19
CA SER A 35 -11.74 -13.85 2.53
C SER A 35 -10.54 -13.47 1.67
N ALA A 36 -10.20 -12.17 1.68
CA ALA A 36 -9.22 -11.60 0.77
C ALA A 36 -7.87 -12.32 0.89
N ILE A 37 -7.25 -12.66 -0.23
CA ILE A 37 -5.88 -13.19 -0.25
C ILE A 37 -4.89 -12.07 0.09
N HIS A 38 -5.11 -10.89 -0.48
CA HIS A 38 -4.38 -9.68 -0.18
C HIS A 38 -5.20 -8.45 -0.56
N GLY A 39 -4.79 -7.28 -0.09
CA GLY A 39 -5.36 -5.98 -0.47
C GLY A 39 -4.59 -4.83 0.16
N HIS A 40 -4.77 -3.63 -0.35
CA HIS A 40 -4.17 -2.43 0.22
C HIS A 40 -5.08 -1.22 0.06
N ALA A 41 -4.88 -0.21 0.90
CA ALA A 41 -5.54 1.08 0.78
C ALA A 41 -4.61 2.21 1.24
N GLY A 42 -4.82 3.40 0.70
CA GLY A 42 -4.03 4.61 0.93
C GLY A 42 -4.47 5.71 -0.03
N PHE A 43 -3.61 6.68 -0.29
CA PHE A 43 -3.86 7.68 -1.32
C PHE A 43 -3.82 7.05 -2.72
N ALA A 44 -4.76 7.45 -3.56
CA ALA A 44 -4.80 7.11 -4.98
C ALA A 44 -5.48 8.25 -5.75
N VAL A 45 -5.25 8.32 -7.06
CA VAL A 45 -5.98 9.24 -7.94
C VAL A 45 -7.17 8.54 -8.58
N ASN A 46 -8.29 9.24 -8.71
CA ASN A 46 -9.43 8.76 -9.48
C ASN A 46 -9.28 9.22 -10.92
N LEU A 47 -8.77 8.34 -11.79
CA LEU A 47 -8.66 8.61 -13.22
C LEU A 47 -10.04 8.63 -13.87
N SER A 48 -10.20 9.47 -14.89
CA SER A 48 -11.44 9.47 -15.68
C SER A 48 -11.67 8.08 -16.28
N PRO A 49 -12.83 7.43 -16.06
CA PRO A 49 -13.11 6.11 -16.61
C PRO A 49 -13.05 6.07 -18.14
N THR A 50 -13.29 7.20 -18.82
CA THR A 50 -13.28 7.29 -20.28
C THR A 50 -11.90 7.60 -20.86
N ASN A 51 -10.96 8.09 -20.04
CA ASN A 51 -9.66 8.59 -20.48
C ASN A 51 -8.55 8.09 -19.54
N VAL A 52 -8.59 6.81 -19.12
CA VAL A 52 -7.64 6.27 -18.14
C VAL A 52 -6.21 6.42 -18.66
N ASN A 53 -5.94 5.90 -19.86
CA ASN A 53 -4.61 5.89 -20.48
C ASN A 53 -4.06 7.30 -20.71
N GLU A 54 -4.92 8.26 -21.08
CA GLU A 54 -4.54 9.65 -21.30
C GLU A 54 -4.19 10.37 -20.00
N ASN A 55 -4.73 9.92 -18.86
CA ASN A 55 -4.49 10.50 -17.54
C ASN A 55 -3.37 9.79 -16.75
N GLU A 56 -2.94 8.60 -17.17
CA GLU A 56 -1.83 7.86 -16.54
C GLU A 56 -0.51 8.66 -16.46
N PRO A 57 -0.12 9.50 -17.45
CA PRO A 57 1.05 10.36 -17.31
C PRO A 57 0.94 11.37 -16.16
N THR A 58 -0.27 11.88 -15.90
CA THR A 58 -0.52 12.76 -14.76
C THR A 58 -0.42 11.98 -13.45
N GLU A 59 -1.00 10.79 -13.37
CA GLU A 59 -0.83 9.88 -12.22
C GLU A 59 0.64 9.57 -11.95
N TYR A 60 1.41 9.26 -12.99
CA TYR A 60 2.85 9.03 -12.91
C TYR A 60 3.56 10.25 -12.33
N TRP A 61 3.30 11.44 -12.86
CA TRP A 61 3.92 12.67 -12.36
C TRP A 61 3.57 12.93 -10.89
N ILE A 62 2.30 12.76 -10.52
CA ILE A 62 1.82 12.91 -9.15
C ILE A 62 2.51 11.91 -8.20
N SER A 63 2.68 10.65 -8.59
CA SER A 63 3.32 9.64 -7.73
C SER A 63 4.82 9.91 -7.50
N ARG A 64 5.45 10.69 -8.38
CA ARG A 64 6.83 11.16 -8.16
C ARG A 64 6.93 12.20 -7.04
N MET A 65 5.86 12.96 -6.80
CA MET A 65 5.77 13.94 -5.72
C MET A 65 5.10 13.37 -4.46
N MET A 66 4.37 12.28 -4.60
CA MET A 66 3.67 11.59 -3.51
C MET A 66 4.02 10.11 -3.50
N PRO A 67 5.18 9.71 -2.94
CA PRO A 67 5.64 8.33 -2.95
C PRO A 67 4.72 7.33 -2.22
N GLY A 68 3.84 7.82 -1.34
CA GLY A 68 2.79 7.03 -0.69
C GLY A 68 1.58 6.70 -1.58
N LEU A 69 1.49 7.30 -2.78
CA LEU A 69 0.38 7.10 -3.71
C LEU A 69 0.37 5.69 -4.31
N ASP A 70 -0.80 5.05 -4.35
CA ASP A 70 -1.03 3.86 -5.16
C ASP A 70 -1.22 4.25 -6.63
N VAL A 71 -0.58 3.51 -7.55
CA VAL A 71 -0.57 3.83 -8.98
C VAL A 71 -1.01 2.65 -9.81
N GLY A 72 -2.00 2.88 -10.67
CA GLY A 72 -2.39 1.93 -11.69
C GLY A 72 -2.91 0.60 -11.17
N ALA A 73 -3.23 -0.28 -12.12
CA ALA A 73 -3.82 -1.58 -11.87
C ALA A 73 -3.10 -2.61 -12.72
N PRO A 74 -2.49 -3.66 -12.11
CA PRO A 74 -1.90 -4.74 -12.89
C PRO A 74 -2.97 -5.34 -13.82
N GLY A 75 -2.60 -5.55 -15.08
CA GLY A 75 -3.46 -6.23 -16.05
C GLY A 75 -3.81 -7.66 -15.63
N ASP A 76 -4.74 -8.29 -16.34
CA ASP A 76 -5.29 -9.62 -15.98
C ASP A 76 -4.22 -10.72 -15.85
N LEU A 77 -3.14 -10.65 -16.64
CA LEU A 77 -2.03 -11.61 -16.57
C LEU A 77 -1.17 -11.39 -15.32
N ALA A 78 -0.86 -10.13 -14.98
CA ALA A 78 -0.12 -9.75 -13.79
C ALA A 78 -0.89 -10.07 -12.49
N THR A 79 -2.23 -10.04 -12.55
CA THR A 79 -3.11 -10.45 -11.44
C THR A 79 -2.92 -11.92 -11.04
N ARG A 80 -2.44 -12.79 -11.95
CA ARG A 80 -2.09 -14.18 -11.60
C ARG A 80 -0.82 -14.27 -10.77
N GLN A 81 0.16 -13.41 -11.04
CA GLN A 81 1.42 -13.36 -10.29
C GLN A 81 1.18 -12.89 -8.84
N LEU A 82 0.16 -12.03 -8.64
CA LEU A 82 -0.23 -11.54 -7.32
C LEU A 82 -1.01 -12.55 -6.46
N LYS A 83 -1.37 -13.73 -6.96
CA LYS A 83 -2.07 -14.74 -6.13
C LYS A 83 -1.27 -15.17 -4.90
N ALA A 84 0.05 -15.08 -4.94
CA ALA A 84 0.93 -15.41 -3.84
C ALA A 84 1.85 -14.23 -3.47
N GLN A 85 1.54 -13.02 -3.97
CA GLN A 85 2.35 -11.84 -3.76
C GLN A 85 1.50 -10.58 -3.63
N ILE A 86 1.99 -9.60 -2.87
CA ILE A 86 1.39 -8.28 -2.83
C ILE A 86 1.99 -7.36 -3.89
N LYS A 87 1.17 -6.47 -4.46
CA LYS A 87 1.65 -5.39 -5.34
C LYS A 87 2.50 -4.40 -4.53
N THR A 88 1.95 -3.93 -3.42
CA THR A 88 2.53 -2.89 -2.57
C THR A 88 1.97 -3.02 -1.16
N VAL A 89 2.59 -2.30 -0.23
CA VAL A 89 1.98 -1.91 1.05
C VAL A 89 1.39 -0.50 0.93
N GLY A 90 0.52 -0.13 1.87
CA GLY A 90 -0.05 1.21 2.00
C GLY A 90 -0.42 1.53 3.44
N TRP A 91 -1.32 2.48 3.65
CA TRP A 91 -1.86 2.78 4.98
C TRP A 91 -2.52 1.55 5.61
N LEU A 92 -3.34 0.84 4.83
CA LEU A 92 -3.91 -0.45 5.21
C LEU A 92 -3.38 -1.51 4.26
N THR A 93 -3.00 -2.66 4.80
CA THR A 93 -2.55 -3.82 4.04
C THR A 93 -3.18 -5.09 4.60
N ALA A 94 -3.91 -5.83 3.77
CA ALA A 94 -4.43 -7.15 4.09
C ALA A 94 -3.54 -8.22 3.44
N ILE A 95 -3.21 -9.26 4.19
CA ILE A 95 -2.53 -10.48 3.70
C ILE A 95 -3.22 -11.70 4.29
N ASP A 96 -3.22 -12.81 3.57
CA ASP A 96 -3.75 -14.09 4.06
C ASP A 96 -2.77 -14.79 4.99
N GLN A 97 -3.22 -15.92 5.57
CA GLN A 97 -2.40 -16.71 6.47
C GLN A 97 -1.14 -17.26 5.79
N ALA A 98 -1.22 -17.68 4.52
CA ALA A 98 -0.07 -18.23 3.82
C ALA A 98 1.04 -17.19 3.62
N MET A 99 0.66 -15.96 3.27
CA MET A 99 1.57 -14.82 3.19
C MET A 99 2.13 -14.42 4.57
N LEU A 100 1.29 -14.44 5.61
CA LEU A 100 1.73 -14.17 6.98
C LEU A 100 2.78 -15.20 7.44
N ASP A 101 2.56 -16.48 7.17
CA ASP A 101 3.51 -17.55 7.48
C ASP A 101 4.81 -17.40 6.68
N ALA A 102 4.73 -16.99 5.41
CA ALA A 102 5.89 -16.75 4.56
C ALA A 102 6.81 -15.61 5.04
N VAL A 103 6.28 -14.69 5.86
CA VAL A 103 7.07 -13.62 6.53
C VAL A 103 7.42 -13.95 7.99
N GLY A 104 7.26 -15.21 8.41
CA GLY A 104 7.62 -15.69 9.75
C GLY A 104 6.50 -15.61 10.80
N GLY A 105 5.26 -15.34 10.37
CA GLY A 105 4.08 -15.33 11.23
C GLY A 105 3.90 -14.03 12.02
N LEU A 106 2.84 -14.01 12.85
CA LEU A 106 2.46 -12.82 13.63
C LEU A 106 3.56 -12.35 14.59
N ALA A 107 4.32 -13.28 15.20
CA ALA A 107 5.38 -12.94 16.14
C ALA A 107 6.53 -12.17 15.46
N ALA A 108 6.98 -12.63 14.29
CA ALA A 108 8.00 -11.95 13.50
C ALA A 108 7.51 -10.59 13.00
N LEU A 109 6.27 -10.50 12.53
CA LEU A 109 5.69 -9.23 12.13
C LEU A 109 5.58 -8.25 13.30
N ARG A 110 5.21 -8.73 14.50
CA ARG A 110 5.12 -7.91 15.72
C ARG A 110 6.48 -7.47 16.26
N SER A 111 7.58 -8.19 15.99
CA SER A 111 8.92 -7.73 16.37
C SER A 111 9.41 -6.58 15.51
N GLU A 112 8.97 -6.50 14.25
CA GLU A 112 9.34 -5.42 13.33
C GLU A 112 8.46 -4.18 13.47
N LEU A 113 7.20 -4.34 13.90
CA LEU A 113 6.18 -3.28 13.89
C LEU A 113 5.82 -2.77 15.30
N PRO A 114 6.23 -1.54 15.70
CA PRO A 114 5.89 -0.96 16.99
C PRO A 114 4.37 -0.89 17.25
N ARG A 115 3.90 -1.45 18.37
CA ARG A 115 2.45 -1.62 18.68
C ARG A 115 1.66 -0.33 18.80
N ASP A 116 2.32 0.79 19.09
CA ASP A 116 1.72 2.12 19.21
C ASP A 116 1.82 2.93 17.90
N ARG A 117 2.31 2.32 16.82
CA ARG A 117 2.39 2.88 15.46
C ARG A 117 1.73 2.01 14.41
N PHE A 118 1.68 0.70 14.67
CA PHE A 118 1.00 -0.29 13.85
C PHE A 118 -0.08 -1.05 14.62
N ALA A 119 -1.25 -1.14 14.00
CA ALA A 119 -2.34 -1.99 14.44
C ALA A 119 -2.39 -3.25 13.55
N ILE A 120 -2.70 -4.40 14.13
CA ILE A 120 -2.89 -5.66 13.37
C ILE A 120 -4.19 -6.26 13.87
N GLY A 121 -5.11 -6.58 12.97
CA GLY A 121 -6.39 -7.20 13.25
C GLY A 121 -6.57 -8.50 12.48
N ASP A 122 -7.03 -9.55 13.16
CA ASP A 122 -7.29 -10.86 12.57
C ASP A 122 -8.72 -10.91 11.97
N TYR A 123 -8.81 -11.04 10.65
CA TYR A 123 -10.09 -11.14 9.94
C TYR A 123 -10.51 -12.59 9.64
N GLY A 124 -9.79 -13.58 10.14
CA GLY A 124 -10.08 -15.01 10.08
C GLY A 124 -9.32 -15.77 9.00
N ALA A 125 -9.19 -15.19 7.79
CA ALA A 125 -8.39 -15.80 6.72
C ALA A 125 -6.96 -15.21 6.63
N GLY A 126 -6.64 -14.25 7.49
CA GLY A 126 -5.35 -13.57 7.58
C GLY A 126 -5.45 -12.32 8.44
N VAL A 127 -4.55 -11.35 8.20
CA VAL A 127 -4.47 -10.11 9.00
C VAL A 127 -4.57 -8.85 8.16
N VAL A 128 -5.19 -7.82 8.74
CA VAL A 128 -5.13 -6.43 8.27
C VAL A 128 -4.13 -5.68 9.15
N ILE A 129 -3.22 -4.95 8.51
CA ILE A 129 -2.20 -4.13 9.15
C ILE A 129 -2.52 -2.68 8.84
N ARG A 130 -2.61 -1.85 9.89
CA ARG A 130 -2.72 -0.38 9.81
C ARG A 130 -1.38 0.25 10.13
N ALA A 131 -0.84 1.04 9.21
CA ALA A 131 0.45 1.72 9.32
C ALA A 131 0.24 3.22 9.58
N GLY A 132 0.16 3.61 10.85
CA GLY A 132 -0.06 5.00 11.25
C GLY A 132 -1.54 5.41 11.39
N LEU A 133 -1.74 6.60 11.95
CA LEU A 133 -3.07 7.14 12.29
C LEU A 133 -3.88 7.51 11.04
N LEU A 134 -3.24 8.18 10.09
CA LEU A 134 -3.83 8.62 8.82
C LEU A 134 -3.00 8.06 7.65
N PRO A 135 -3.57 7.96 6.44
CA PRO A 135 -2.76 7.71 5.25
C PRO A 135 -1.75 8.85 5.05
N GLU A 136 -0.56 8.53 4.56
CA GLU A 136 0.52 9.49 4.32
C GLU A 136 0.86 9.50 2.82
N SER A 137 0.90 10.68 2.20
CA SER A 137 1.23 10.81 0.77
C SER A 137 2.74 10.85 0.53
N GLY A 138 3.52 11.31 1.51
CA GLY A 138 4.94 11.62 1.36
C GLY A 138 5.22 12.89 0.55
N ALA A 139 4.19 13.70 0.27
CA ALA A 139 4.38 15.05 -0.26
C ALA A 139 5.21 15.87 0.73
N SER A 140 6.08 16.74 0.20
CA SER A 140 6.76 17.75 1.00
C SER A 140 5.80 18.91 1.31
N ASP A 141 5.94 19.50 2.50
CA ASP A 141 5.25 20.74 2.88
C ASP A 141 5.85 21.98 2.18
N ASP A 142 7.06 21.86 1.62
CA ASP A 142 7.72 22.87 0.78
C ASP A 142 7.99 22.28 -0.61
N GLU A 143 7.47 22.93 -1.66
CA GLU A 143 7.65 22.52 -3.07
C GLU A 143 9.13 22.46 -3.51
N LYS A 144 10.03 23.12 -2.79
CA LYS A 144 11.48 23.12 -3.07
C LYS A 144 12.20 21.92 -2.49
N GLU A 145 11.62 21.27 -1.49
CA GLU A 145 12.19 20.10 -0.84
C GLU A 145 11.69 18.82 -1.53
N PRO A 146 12.55 17.79 -1.64
CA PRO A 146 12.15 16.54 -2.25
C PRO A 146 11.06 15.84 -1.40
N PRO A 147 10.18 15.05 -2.03
CA PRO A 147 9.21 14.26 -1.30
C PRO A 147 9.91 13.24 -0.40
N VAL A 148 9.31 12.96 0.75
CA VAL A 148 9.84 12.03 1.74
C VAL A 148 8.96 10.81 1.81
N VAL A 149 9.55 9.64 1.59
CA VAL A 149 8.83 8.38 1.71
C VAL A 149 8.34 8.20 3.16
N PRO A 150 7.05 7.94 3.40
CA PRO A 150 6.53 7.75 4.75
C PRO A 150 7.28 6.63 5.47
N PRO A 151 7.88 6.89 6.65
CA PRO A 151 8.74 5.89 7.27
C PRO A 151 7.94 4.65 7.71
N ALA A 152 6.65 4.79 8.03
CA ALA A 152 5.75 3.66 8.27
C ALA A 152 5.67 2.69 7.08
N TYR A 153 5.72 3.20 5.84
CA TYR A 153 5.64 2.37 4.64
C TYR A 153 6.99 1.71 4.32
N ILE A 154 8.11 2.37 4.62
CA ILE A 154 9.45 1.76 4.55
C ILE A 154 9.53 0.55 5.48
N VAL A 155 9.15 0.72 6.74
CA VAL A 155 9.24 -0.37 7.74
C VAL A 155 8.27 -1.51 7.41
N LEU A 156 7.06 -1.20 6.96
CA LEU A 156 6.10 -2.22 6.55
C LEU A 156 6.54 -2.95 5.27
N ASP A 157 7.06 -2.24 4.26
CA ASP A 157 7.63 -2.87 3.06
C ASP A 157 8.77 -3.80 3.44
N HIS A 158 9.69 -3.35 4.31
CA HIS A 158 10.79 -4.18 4.77
C HIS A 158 10.29 -5.48 5.42
N ALA A 159 9.30 -5.39 6.32
CA ALA A 159 8.72 -6.56 6.99
C ALA A 159 7.99 -7.53 6.04
N LEU A 160 7.40 -7.01 4.96
CA LEU A 160 6.63 -7.79 3.99
C LEU A 160 7.37 -8.03 2.67
N ARG A 161 8.65 -7.65 2.57
CA ARG A 161 9.39 -7.63 1.29
C ARG A 161 9.47 -8.99 0.62
N ALA A 162 9.54 -10.06 1.41
CA ALA A 162 9.62 -11.43 0.92
C ALA A 162 8.40 -11.84 0.08
N ILE A 163 7.23 -11.24 0.34
CA ILE A 163 5.97 -11.52 -0.35
C ILE A 163 5.58 -10.43 -1.37
N ARG A 164 6.39 -9.37 -1.55
CA ARG A 164 6.10 -8.37 -2.60
C ARG A 164 6.53 -8.88 -3.98
N ALA A 165 5.72 -8.56 -4.99
CA ALA A 165 6.08 -8.83 -6.39
C ALA A 165 7.39 -8.14 -6.76
N LYS A 166 8.34 -8.90 -7.32
CA LYS A 166 9.68 -8.40 -7.69
C LYS A 166 9.69 -7.68 -9.04
N ALA A 167 8.78 -8.07 -9.93
CA ALA A 167 8.57 -7.51 -11.25
C ALA A 167 7.13 -7.80 -11.68
N LEU A 168 6.56 -6.90 -12.48
CA LEU A 168 5.34 -7.07 -13.25
C LEU A 168 5.59 -6.44 -14.62
N ASP A 169 4.85 -6.83 -15.64
CA ASP A 169 5.07 -6.34 -17.01
C ASP A 169 4.79 -4.83 -17.13
N ALA A 170 3.69 -4.38 -16.53
CA ALA A 170 3.24 -2.99 -16.54
C ALA A 170 2.20 -2.74 -15.43
N LEU A 171 2.19 -1.52 -14.87
CA LEU A 171 1.12 -1.03 -13.97
C LEU A 171 0.15 -0.07 -14.67
N GLN A 172 0.61 0.54 -15.76
CA GLN A 172 -0.12 1.48 -16.61
C GLN A 172 0.04 1.05 -18.07
N HIS A 173 -0.81 1.52 -18.97
CA HIS A 173 -0.68 1.20 -20.39
C HIS A 173 0.07 2.29 -21.18
N GLY A 174 -0.09 3.54 -20.77
CA GLY A 174 0.23 4.71 -21.57
C GLY A 174 -0.69 4.82 -22.80
N THR A 175 -0.36 5.75 -23.69
CA THR A 175 -1.02 5.89 -24.99
C THR A 175 -0.10 5.42 -26.11
N VAL A 176 -0.67 4.85 -27.17
CA VAL A 176 0.09 4.23 -28.29
C VAL A 176 1.09 5.21 -28.94
N ASN A 177 0.76 6.49 -28.96
CA ASN A 177 1.60 7.56 -29.53
C ASN A 177 2.12 8.55 -28.46
N GLY A 178 1.96 8.23 -27.17
CA GLY A 178 2.36 9.12 -26.09
C GLY A 178 3.83 8.94 -25.74
N GLY A 179 4.61 10.01 -25.83
CA GLY A 179 5.99 10.05 -25.31
C GLY A 179 6.08 10.40 -23.82
N ALA A 180 4.95 10.65 -23.17
CA ALA A 180 4.92 11.04 -21.76
C ALA A 180 5.25 9.83 -20.86
N PRO A 181 6.09 9.99 -19.81
CA PRO A 181 6.46 8.89 -18.92
C PRO A 181 5.25 8.26 -18.21
N THR A 182 5.25 6.93 -18.15
CA THR A 182 4.29 6.09 -17.40
C THR A 182 4.98 4.81 -16.88
N TYR A 183 4.30 4.06 -16.03
CA TYR A 183 4.71 2.73 -15.56
C TYR A 183 4.28 1.62 -16.52
N ASN A 184 4.48 1.82 -17.83
CA ASN A 184 4.09 0.91 -18.89
C ASN A 184 5.17 -0.07 -19.36
N THR A 185 6.32 -0.11 -18.66
CA THR A 185 7.39 -1.06 -18.91
C THR A 185 7.74 -1.83 -17.64
N ALA A 186 8.37 -3.00 -17.79
CA ALA A 186 8.83 -3.79 -16.65
C ALA A 186 9.85 -3.03 -15.78
N ALA A 187 10.69 -2.20 -16.40
CA ALA A 187 11.70 -1.42 -15.70
C ALA A 187 11.07 -0.31 -14.84
N SER A 188 10.20 0.52 -15.42
CA SER A 188 9.50 1.57 -14.67
C SER A 188 8.54 0.97 -13.63
N THR A 189 7.91 -0.16 -13.93
CA THR A 189 7.09 -0.89 -12.95
C THR A 189 7.91 -1.40 -11.78
N ALA A 190 9.08 -2.01 -12.03
CA ALA A 190 9.96 -2.46 -10.96
C ALA A 190 10.44 -1.29 -10.09
N GLU A 191 10.74 -0.13 -10.69
CA GLU A 191 11.06 1.09 -9.95
C GLU A 191 9.94 1.46 -8.96
N TRP A 192 8.69 1.48 -9.42
CA TRP A 192 7.55 1.81 -8.55
C TRP A 192 7.32 0.77 -7.45
N LEU A 193 7.44 -0.52 -7.77
CA LEU A 193 7.30 -1.61 -6.80
C LEU A 193 8.35 -1.50 -5.69
N ARG A 194 9.57 -1.04 -6.03
CA ARG A 194 10.72 -0.94 -5.12
C ARG A 194 10.88 0.43 -4.46
N ARG A 195 9.93 1.36 -4.63
CA ARG A 195 10.04 2.74 -4.12
C ARG A 195 10.22 2.87 -2.60
N PHE A 196 9.92 1.81 -1.84
CA PHE A 196 10.11 1.74 -0.39
C PHE A 196 11.38 0.96 0.02
N GLU A 197 12.12 0.41 -0.95
CA GLU A 197 13.39 -0.25 -0.68
C GLU A 197 14.45 0.77 -0.30
N VAL A 198 15.11 0.52 0.82
CA VAL A 198 16.16 1.35 1.39
C VAL A 198 17.26 0.45 1.95
N ASN A 199 18.45 1.01 2.16
CA ASN A 199 19.55 0.30 2.83
C ASN A 199 19.33 0.21 4.36
N ASP A 200 20.18 -0.55 5.06
CA ASP A 200 20.04 -0.79 6.50
C ASP A 200 20.13 0.49 7.35
N ASP A 201 20.98 1.45 6.96
CA ASP A 201 21.12 2.73 7.66
C ASP A 201 19.84 3.58 7.50
N GLU A 202 19.29 3.62 6.30
CA GLU A 202 18.03 4.30 6.00
C GLU A 202 16.84 3.61 6.69
N LEU A 203 16.82 2.29 6.77
CA LEU A 203 15.83 1.54 7.53
C LEU A 203 15.90 1.89 9.02
N LEU A 204 17.10 1.99 9.59
CA LEU A 204 17.28 2.41 10.98
C LEU A 204 16.77 3.84 11.21
N ARG A 205 17.04 4.76 10.27
CA ARG A 205 16.49 6.12 10.29
C ARG A 205 14.97 6.12 10.19
N ALA A 206 14.37 5.28 9.34
CA ALA A 206 12.92 5.14 9.22
C ALA A 206 12.30 4.59 10.51
N LYS A 207 12.88 3.54 11.11
CA LYS A 207 12.45 3.00 12.40
C LYS A 207 12.50 4.08 13.50
N ALA A 208 13.55 4.90 13.54
CA ALA A 208 13.65 6.03 14.48
C ALA A 208 12.64 7.15 14.18
N ALA A 209 12.39 7.46 12.90
CA ALA A 209 11.44 8.48 12.48
C ALA A 209 9.98 8.11 12.82
N ILE A 210 9.60 6.85 12.66
CA ILE A 210 8.27 6.33 13.07
C ILE A 210 7.98 6.62 14.54
N LEU A 211 8.97 6.51 15.43
CA LEU A 211 8.76 6.76 16.86
C LEU A 211 8.37 8.22 17.15
N LYS A 212 8.59 9.14 16.20
CA LYS A 212 8.20 10.55 16.29
C LYS A 212 6.81 10.84 15.70
N THR A 213 6.22 9.90 14.96
CA THR A 213 4.87 10.10 14.39
C THR A 213 3.79 9.96 15.48
N PRO A 214 2.56 10.45 15.23
CA PRO A 214 1.45 10.29 16.16
C PRO A 214 1.20 8.83 16.53
N LYS A 215 0.95 8.59 17.83
CA LYS A 215 0.59 7.26 18.31
C LYS A 215 -0.79 6.88 17.80
N LEU A 216 -0.98 5.60 17.52
CA LEU A 216 -2.33 5.05 17.41
C LEU A 216 -3.00 5.11 18.78
N PRO A 217 -4.23 5.64 18.88
CA PRO A 217 -4.95 5.64 20.14
C PRO A 217 -5.33 4.20 20.51
N ALA A 218 -5.63 3.94 21.78
CA ALA A 218 -5.90 2.57 22.25
C ALA A 218 -7.13 1.96 21.56
N ASP A 219 -8.07 2.81 21.17
CA ASP A 219 -9.38 2.55 20.60
C ASP A 219 -9.43 2.70 19.06
N ASN A 220 -8.28 2.67 18.36
CA ASN A 220 -8.07 2.89 16.91
C ASN A 220 -8.87 1.98 15.93
N ALA A 221 -9.97 1.39 16.39
CA ALA A 221 -11.03 0.71 15.68
C ALA A 221 -10.63 -0.43 14.76
N ILE A 222 -9.36 -0.87 14.74
CA ILE A 222 -9.00 -2.10 14.06
C ILE A 222 -9.69 -3.27 14.79
N PRO A 223 -10.62 -3.98 14.14
CA PRO A 223 -11.32 -5.07 14.81
C PRO A 223 -10.38 -6.25 15.09
N ASN A 224 -10.71 -7.07 16.10
CA ASN A 224 -9.98 -8.30 16.44
C ASN A 224 -8.46 -8.11 16.56
N ARG A 225 -8.02 -7.10 17.32
CA ARG A 225 -6.59 -6.74 17.43
C ARG A 225 -5.76 -7.88 18.06
N VAL A 226 -4.63 -8.22 17.42
CA VAL A 226 -3.71 -9.32 17.81
C VAL A 226 -2.25 -8.91 17.87
#